data_AF-A0A6C0IKJ1-F1
#
_entry.id   AF-A0A6C0IKJ1-F1
#
_cell.length_a   1.000
_cell.length_b   1.000
_cell.length_c   1.000
_cell.angle_alpha   90.00
_cell.angle_beta   90.00
_cell.angle_gamma   90.00
#
_symmetry.space_group_name_H-M   'P 1'
#
loop_
_entity.id
_entity.type
_entity.pdbx_description
1 polymer ?
#
loop_
_entity_poly.entity_id
_entity_poly.type
_entity_poly.pdbx_seq_one_letter_code
_entity_poly.pdbx_strand_id
1 'polypeptide(L)'
;MSSRYRPQSKCKNIIKFLPNIRPQIYRLSANSSLAGVYTVINIYGNNFRMNGTTGYSSINFGSYKNLPIIFLGSQNIAFEIPSNIVAGSYILTLENKIHPITLYSNSVSYTLTS
;
A
#
# COMPACT_ATOMS: atom_id res chain seq x y z
N MET A 1 -16.79 -10.67 58.23
CA MET A 1 -16.40 -9.82 57.07
C MET A 1 -17.00 -10.42 55.81
N SER A 2 -18.00 -9.77 55.21
CA SER A 2 -18.73 -10.29 54.04
C SER A 2 -18.17 -9.67 52.75
N SER A 3 -17.61 -10.49 51.87
CA SER A 3 -17.13 -10.11 50.54
C SER A 3 -18.32 -9.79 49.62
N ARG A 4 -18.43 -8.55 49.14
CA ARG A 4 -19.41 -8.17 48.12
C ARG A 4 -18.85 -8.50 46.73
N TYR A 5 -19.30 -9.60 46.14
CA TYR A 5 -19.09 -9.89 44.71
C TYR A 5 -19.88 -8.87 43.87
N ARG A 6 -19.18 -7.99 43.14
CA ARG A 6 -19.79 -7.11 42.14
C ARG A 6 -19.91 -7.90 40.83
N PRO A 7 -21.11 -8.13 40.28
CA PRO A 7 -21.23 -8.75 38.96
C PRO A 7 -20.56 -7.83 37.92
N GLN A 8 -19.59 -8.38 37.19
CA GLN A 8 -18.93 -7.68 36.09
C GLN A 8 -20.01 -7.24 35.11
N SER A 9 -20.04 -5.93 34.85
CA SER A 9 -20.89 -5.31 33.84
C SER A 9 -20.73 -6.09 32.54
N LYS A 10 -21.82 -6.63 32.00
CA LYS A 10 -21.84 -7.29 30.69
C LYS A 10 -21.21 -6.34 29.66
N CYS A 11 -19.99 -6.63 29.22
CA CYS A 11 -19.36 -5.90 28.12
C CYS A 11 -20.34 -5.92 26.95
N LYS A 12 -20.80 -4.74 26.51
CA LYS A 12 -21.62 -4.65 25.30
C LYS A 12 -20.77 -5.19 24.15
N ASN A 13 -21.21 -6.29 23.53
CA ASN A 13 -20.73 -6.73 22.24
C ASN A 13 -21.14 -5.68 21.20
N ILE A 14 -20.41 -4.57 21.15
CA ILE A 14 -20.53 -3.63 20.05
C ILE A 14 -19.87 -4.33 18.88
N ILE A 15 -20.69 -4.82 17.93
CA ILE A 15 -20.22 -5.25 16.62
C ILE A 15 -19.73 -3.98 15.92
N LYS A 16 -18.50 -3.57 16.21
CA LYS A 16 -17.88 -2.40 15.59
C LYS A 16 -17.47 -2.81 14.18
N PHE A 17 -17.96 -2.08 13.19
CA PHE A 17 -17.43 -2.16 11.84
C PHE A 17 -15.93 -1.87 11.89
N LEU A 18 -15.12 -2.87 11.57
CA LEU A 18 -13.69 -2.68 11.43
C LEU A 18 -13.44 -1.98 10.09
N PRO A 19 -12.81 -0.78 10.08
CA PRO A 19 -12.50 -0.12 8.83
C PRO A 19 -11.60 -1.03 7.98
N ASN A 20 -11.87 -1.09 6.68
CA ASN A 20 -11.04 -1.86 5.76
C ASN A 20 -9.63 -1.26 5.73
N ILE A 21 -8.65 -2.04 6.17
CA ILE A 21 -7.23 -1.64 6.22
C ILE A 21 -6.43 -2.09 4.98
N ARG A 22 -7.06 -2.79 4.03
CA ARG A 22 -6.40 -3.24 2.81
C ARG A 22 -6.02 -2.03 1.94
N PRO A 23 -4.79 -1.99 1.39
CA PRO A 23 -4.43 -0.95 0.46
C PRO A 23 -5.30 -1.05 -0.79
N GLN A 24 -5.62 0.08 -1.39
CA GLN A 24 -6.39 0.12 -2.64
C GLN A 24 -5.79 1.17 -3.56
N ILE A 25 -5.67 0.84 -4.83
CA ILE A 25 -5.16 1.71 -5.88
C ILE A 25 -6.34 2.14 -6.77
N TYR A 26 -6.53 3.44 -6.90
CA TYR A 26 -7.59 4.03 -7.72
C TYR A 26 -7.07 4.53 -9.06
N ARG A 27 -5.88 5.15 -9.07
CA ARG A 27 -5.32 5.79 -10.26
C ARG A 27 -3.81 5.82 -10.21
N LEU A 28 -3.20 5.80 -11.39
CA LEU A 28 -1.77 6.00 -11.61
C LEU A 28 -1.54 7.28 -12.43
N SER A 29 -0.42 7.97 -12.21
CA SER A 29 0.09 8.97 -13.15
C SER A 29 1.60 8.86 -13.26
N ALA A 30 2.15 9.13 -14.44
CA ALA A 30 3.56 8.99 -14.72
C ALA A 30 4.17 10.35 -15.02
N ASN A 31 5.31 10.64 -14.38
CA ASN A 31 6.14 11.79 -14.69
C ASN A 31 7.52 11.26 -15.07
N SER A 32 7.92 11.44 -16.31
CA SER A 32 9.29 11.21 -16.76
C SER A 32 10.14 12.46 -16.48
N SER A 33 11.38 12.28 -16.04
CA SER A 33 12.38 13.35 -16.03
C SER A 33 12.91 13.62 -17.44
N LEU A 34 14.07 14.29 -17.57
CA LEU A 34 14.81 14.42 -18.84
C LEU A 34 14.65 13.15 -19.68
N ALA A 35 14.40 13.32 -20.99
CA ALA A 35 14.00 12.25 -21.90
C ALA A 35 14.68 10.91 -21.60
N GLY A 36 13.92 9.96 -21.03
CA GLY A 36 14.33 8.57 -20.83
C GLY A 36 15.22 8.25 -19.61
N VAL A 37 15.53 9.20 -18.71
CA VAL A 37 16.47 8.90 -17.60
C VAL A 37 15.80 8.15 -16.44
N TYR A 38 14.66 8.63 -15.95
CA TYR A 38 13.85 7.90 -14.96
C TYR A 38 12.37 8.27 -15.09
N THR A 39 11.50 7.28 -14.89
CA THR A 39 10.04 7.48 -14.85
C THR A 39 9.56 7.25 -13.43
N VAL A 40 8.93 8.27 -12.86
CA VAL A 40 8.28 8.21 -11.55
C VAL A 40 6.80 7.93 -11.75
N ILE A 41 6.29 6.90 -11.10
CA ILE A 41 4.86 6.59 -11.10
C ILE A 41 4.27 7.01 -9.76
N ASN A 42 3.37 7.97 -9.81
CA ASN A 42 2.52 8.35 -8.69
C ASN A 42 1.31 7.41 -8.62
N ILE A 43 0.97 6.99 -7.41
CA ILE A 43 -0.10 6.04 -7.12
C ILE A 43 -1.06 6.72 -6.15
N TYR A 44 -2.30 6.89 -6.60
CA TYR A 44 -3.38 7.45 -5.80
C TYR A 44 -4.29 6.33 -5.32
N GLY A 45 -4.61 6.37 -4.03
CA GLY A 45 -5.28 5.25 -3.37
C GLY A 45 -5.64 5.53 -1.93
N ASN A 46 -5.76 4.45 -1.15
CA ASN A 46 -6.04 4.49 0.28
C ASN A 46 -5.21 3.45 1.03
N ASN A 47 -5.05 3.69 2.34
CA ASN A 47 -4.41 2.80 3.30
C ASN A 47 -2.93 2.48 2.99
N PHE A 48 -2.20 3.37 2.33
CA PHE A 48 -0.75 3.23 2.17
C PHE A 48 -0.02 3.46 3.50
N ARG A 49 1.13 2.80 3.67
CA ARG A 49 1.90 2.79 4.91
C ARG A 49 3.29 3.36 4.68
N MET A 50 3.64 4.35 5.49
CA MET A 50 5.02 4.83 5.59
C MET A 50 5.90 3.71 6.14
N ASN A 51 7.16 3.67 5.73
CA ASN A 51 8.14 2.80 6.37
C ASN A 51 8.33 3.19 7.84
N GLY A 52 8.05 2.26 8.75
CA GLY A 52 8.21 2.46 10.18
C GLY A 52 8.01 1.19 11.00
N THR A 53 7.97 1.36 12.32
CA THR A 53 7.87 0.25 13.29
C THR A 53 6.57 -0.55 13.17
N THR A 54 5.51 0.03 12.60
CA THR A 54 4.19 -0.59 12.45
C THR A 54 3.95 -1.20 11.07
N GLY A 55 4.94 -1.11 10.18
CA GLY A 55 4.89 -1.70 8.84
C GLY A 55 5.47 -0.79 7.76
N TYR A 56 5.46 -1.27 6.53
CA TYR A 56 5.87 -0.50 5.35
C TYR A 56 5.10 -0.96 4.11
N SER A 57 4.97 -0.06 3.13
CA SER A 57 4.49 -0.41 1.80
C SER A 57 5.64 -0.70 0.83
N SER A 58 5.43 -1.61 -0.12
CA SER A 58 6.34 -1.84 -1.25
C SER A 58 5.56 -2.14 -2.52
N ILE A 59 6.15 -1.88 -3.68
CA ILE A 59 5.52 -2.09 -4.98
C ILE A 59 6.02 -3.37 -5.63
N ASN A 60 5.10 -4.11 -6.23
CA ASN A 60 5.42 -5.12 -7.22
C ASN A 60 4.95 -4.63 -8.58
N PHE A 61 5.86 -4.62 -9.55
CA PHE A 61 5.65 -4.14 -10.90
C PHE A 61 6.09 -5.24 -11.89
N GLY A 62 5.15 -6.06 -12.35
CA GLY A 62 5.45 -7.25 -13.15
C GLY A 62 6.40 -8.21 -12.42
N SER A 63 7.56 -8.49 -13.01
CA SER A 63 8.62 -9.32 -12.42
C SER A 63 9.44 -8.60 -11.34
N TYR A 64 9.40 -7.27 -11.28
CA TYR A 64 10.12 -6.48 -10.29
C TYR A 64 9.32 -6.45 -8.99
N LYS A 65 9.88 -6.99 -7.90
CA LYS A 65 9.19 -7.15 -6.61
C LYS A 65 9.85 -6.31 -5.53
N ASN A 66 9.07 -5.96 -4.50
CA ASN A 66 9.55 -5.23 -3.32
C ASN A 66 10.24 -3.89 -3.66
N LEU A 67 9.79 -3.20 -4.71
CA LEU A 67 10.32 -1.89 -5.06
C LEU A 67 10.02 -0.88 -3.94
N PRO A 68 11.00 -0.05 -3.57
CA PRO A 68 10.83 0.96 -2.55
C PRO A 68 9.83 2.02 -3.00
N ILE A 69 9.12 2.60 -2.03
CA ILE A 69 8.20 3.71 -2.28
C ILE A 69 8.75 5.02 -1.74
N ILE A 70 8.35 6.10 -2.39
CA ILE A 70 8.39 7.46 -1.86
C ILE A 70 7.03 7.70 -1.21
N PHE A 71 7.01 7.85 0.11
CA PHE A 71 5.77 8.05 0.86
C PHE A 71 5.42 9.55 0.91
N LEU A 72 4.33 9.94 0.24
CA LEU A 72 3.80 11.32 0.25
C LEU A 72 2.61 11.45 1.22
N GLY A 73 1.91 10.35 1.48
CA GLY A 73 0.80 10.25 2.42
C GLY A 73 0.11 8.90 2.32
N SER A 74 -0.84 8.63 3.22
CA SER A 74 -1.61 7.37 3.22
C SER A 74 -2.51 7.18 1.99
N GLN A 75 -2.67 8.23 1.17
CA GLN A 75 -3.48 8.25 -0.04
C GLN A 75 -2.66 8.49 -1.32
N ASN A 76 -1.37 8.80 -1.17
CA ASN A 76 -0.49 9.12 -2.29
C ASN A 76 0.93 8.63 -2.01
N ILE A 77 1.47 7.81 -2.91
CA ILE A 77 2.85 7.35 -2.88
C ILE A 77 3.40 7.42 -4.30
N ALA A 78 4.71 7.33 -4.43
CA ALA A 78 5.34 7.14 -5.73
C ALA A 78 6.38 6.02 -5.69
N PHE A 79 6.79 5.53 -6.85
CA PHE A 79 7.98 4.69 -7.00
C PHE A 79 8.64 4.99 -8.34
N GLU A 80 9.94 4.72 -8.40
CA GLU A 80 10.72 4.84 -9.63
C GLU A 80 10.72 3.51 -10.38
N ILE A 81 10.47 3.57 -11.68
CA ILE A 81 10.62 2.42 -12.55
C ILE A 81 12.13 2.12 -12.71
N PRO A 82 12.57 0.85 -12.59
CA PRO A 82 13.96 0.47 -12.85
C PRO A 82 14.43 0.91 -14.24
N SER A 83 15.67 1.39 -14.34
CA SER A 83 16.27 1.74 -15.63
C SER A 83 16.40 0.51 -16.53
N ASN A 84 16.29 0.71 -17.84
CA ASN A 84 16.38 -0.35 -18.88
C ASN A 84 15.24 -1.38 -18.88
N ILE A 85 14.09 -1.04 -18.30
CA ILE A 85 12.90 -1.85 -18.48
C ILE A 85 12.39 -1.73 -19.94
N VAL A 86 11.88 -2.83 -20.48
CA VAL A 86 11.33 -2.85 -21.85
C VAL A 86 9.94 -2.21 -21.85
N ALA A 87 9.58 -1.50 -22.92
CA ALA A 87 8.22 -1.02 -23.09
C ALA A 87 7.22 -2.21 -23.10
N GLY A 88 6.08 -2.06 -22.44
CA GLY A 88 5.14 -3.17 -22.28
C GLY A 88 4.08 -2.92 -21.21
N SER A 89 3.19 -3.91 -21.05
CA SER A 89 2.14 -3.86 -20.02
C SER A 89 2.57 -4.61 -18.77
N TYR A 90 2.46 -3.95 -17.63
CA TYR A 90 2.88 -4.46 -16.32
C TYR A 90 1.71 -4.48 -15.35
N ILE A 91 1.59 -5.57 -14.59
CA ILE A 91 0.67 -5.62 -13.46
C ILE A 91 1.36 -4.99 -12.25
N LEU A 92 0.75 -3.94 -11.73
CA LEU A 92 1.15 -3.27 -10.52
C LEU A 92 0.25 -3.71 -9.36
N THR A 93 0.89 -4.16 -8.28
CA THR A 93 0.23 -4.40 -6.99
C THR A 93 1.06 -3.78 -5.87
N LEU A 94 0.40 -3.35 -4.81
CA LEU A 94 1.03 -2.87 -3.60
C LEU A 94 0.92 -3.89 -2.47
N GLU A 95 1.99 -4.05 -1.71
CA GLU A 95 2.03 -4.82 -0.48
C GLU A 95 2.18 -3.89 0.72
N ASN A 96 1.30 -4.03 1.71
CA ASN A 96 1.48 -3.49 3.05
C ASN A 96 1.94 -4.62 3.97
N LYS A 97 3.17 -4.57 4.45
CA LYS A 97 3.70 -5.52 5.43
C LYS A 97 3.48 -4.94 6.83
N ILE A 98 2.54 -5.51 7.59
CA ILE A 98 2.15 -5.09 8.94
C ILE A 98 2.32 -6.32 9.84
N HIS A 99 3.44 -6.46 10.54
CA HIS A 99 3.74 -7.70 11.28
C HIS A 99 2.57 -8.12 12.20
N PRO A 100 2.06 -9.37 12.12
CA PRO A 100 2.56 -10.52 11.35
C PRO A 100 1.91 -10.71 9.96
N ILE A 101 1.05 -9.81 9.52
CA ILE A 101 0.24 -9.94 8.30
C ILE A 101 0.83 -9.15 7.11
N THR A 102 0.55 -9.62 5.91
CA THR A 102 0.77 -8.85 4.67
C THR A 102 -0.57 -8.66 3.97
N LEU A 103 -0.87 -7.43 3.57
CA LEU A 103 -2.09 -7.06 2.87
C LEU A 103 -1.75 -6.60 1.46
N TYR A 104 -2.50 -7.09 0.49
CA TYR A 104 -2.31 -6.79 -0.92
C TYR A 104 -3.40 -5.83 -1.42
N SER A 105 -3.02 -4.96 -2.35
CA SER A 105 -3.97 -4.13 -3.07
C SER A 105 -4.68 -4.89 -4.18
N ASN A 106 -5.67 -4.25 -4.79
CA ASN A 106 -6.10 -4.63 -6.14
C ASN A 106 -4.93 -4.52 -7.13
N SER A 107 -5.02 -5.29 -8.20
CA SER A 107 -4.10 -5.22 -9.34
C SER A 107 -4.53 -4.11 -10.30
N VAL A 108 -3.56 -3.34 -10.80
CA VAL A 108 -3.79 -2.30 -11.82
C VAL A 108 -2.79 -2.52 -12.95
N SER A 109 -3.26 -2.47 -14.19
CA SER A 109 -2.38 -2.56 -15.36
C SER A 109 -1.78 -1.18 -15.64
N TYR A 110 -0.48 -1.15 -15.94
CA TYR A 110 0.23 0.04 -16.39
C TYR A 110 0.98 -0.28 -17.68
N THR A 111 0.78 0.54 -18.71
CA THR A 111 1.48 0.41 -19.99
C THR A 111 2.62 1.39 -20.03
N LEU A 112 3.84 0.88 -20.05
CA LEU A 112 5.04 1.68 -20.28
C LEU A 112 5.25 1.84 -21.79
N THR A 113 5.25 3.07 -22.25
CA THR A 113 5.58 3.46 -23.63
C THR A 113 7.05 3.86 -23.73
N SER A 114 7.70 3.49 -24.84
CA SER A 114 9.07 3.91 -25.18
C SER A 114 9.15 5.37 -25.55
#